data_AF-A0A6A4VLL6-F1
#
_entry.id   AF-A0A6A4VLL6-F1
#
_cell.length_a   1.000
_cell.length_b   1.000
_cell.length_c   1.000
_cell.angle_alpha   90.00
_cell.angle_beta   90.00
_cell.angle_gamma   90.00
#
_symmetry.space_group_name_H-M   'P 1'
#
loop_
_entity.id
_entity.type
_entity.pdbx_description
1 polymer ?
#
loop_
_entity_poly.entity_id
_entity_poly.type
_entity_poly.pdbx_seq_one_letter_code
_entity_poly.pdbx_strand_id
1 'polypeptide(L)'
;MGASIFFLWAYGITFGNEKTTKWLTSLIISFFSSVLLTQPIKVLLTAVLVSAVCKKLDDGHDDLDDDEQEPALSNDEEWLHAAPTGKKKKERKIEYKPVDPAKIEAAKRERQKEVKMWDILQEMAAYAFFLWILLTISYGSRDPNCYLIRESLENHFLQPADPWLSYRKVRNETRFWNWTRSVMVPELKIDVDYAGEKPKGKEKKLISDRVHLLLGNGVMRQVRIREKNTCRVPKVMRNVTRDCHKFSNLLYEESGDFGLGWNASLAKKRPFNLKEYRHRSASSLDSYPFWGDLGWYGGGG
;
A
#
# COMPACT_ATOMS: atom_id res chain seq x y z
N MET A 1 18.40 6.88 26.19
CA MET A 1 17.56 6.30 25.11
C MET A 1 16.22 7.02 24.95
N GLY A 2 15.47 7.31 26.03
CA GLY A 2 14.17 8.00 25.92
C GLY A 2 14.22 9.40 25.26
N ALA A 3 15.18 10.25 25.66
CA ALA A 3 15.31 11.59 25.08
C ALA A 3 15.64 11.56 23.58
N SER A 4 16.53 10.68 23.15
CA SER A 4 16.90 10.53 21.74
C SER A 4 15.75 10.00 20.89
N ILE A 5 14.93 9.08 21.40
CA ILE A 5 13.72 8.59 20.72
C ILE A 5 12.69 9.72 20.56
N PHE A 6 12.48 10.52 21.60
CA PHE A 6 11.55 11.64 21.55
C PHE A 6 11.94 12.67 20.49
N PHE A 7 13.22 13.07 20.43
CA PHE A 7 13.70 13.99 19.41
C PHE A 7 13.58 13.40 18.00
N LEU A 8 13.92 12.12 17.80
CA LEU A 8 13.75 11.44 16.51
C LEU A 8 12.28 11.44 16.05
N TRP A 9 11.34 11.16 16.95
CA TRP A 9 9.92 11.16 16.64
C TRP A 9 9.39 12.57 16.35
N ALA A 10 9.72 13.55 17.19
CA ALA A 10 9.28 14.94 17.04
C ALA A 10 9.80 15.57 15.75
N TYR A 11 11.10 15.39 15.44
CA TYR A 11 11.65 15.86 14.18
C TYR A 11 11.14 15.05 12.98
N GLY A 12 10.90 13.74 13.15
CA GLY A 12 10.37 12.86 12.10
C GLY A 12 9.00 13.29 11.58
N ILE A 13 8.11 13.78 12.46
CA ILE A 13 6.78 14.28 12.07
C ILE A 13 6.86 15.55 11.23
N THR A 14 7.90 16.37 11.42
CA THR A 14 8.07 17.62 10.66
C THR A 14 8.65 17.40 9.25
N PHE A 15 9.07 16.17 8.91
CA PHE A 15 9.67 15.88 7.61
C PHE A 15 8.60 15.52 6.56
N GLY A 16 8.64 16.22 5.41
CA GLY A 16 7.86 15.83 4.24
C GLY A 16 8.44 14.59 3.54
N ASN A 17 7.64 13.93 2.70
CA ASN A 17 7.98 12.65 2.04
C ASN A 17 9.39 12.55 1.46
N GLU A 18 9.87 13.60 0.80
CA GLU A 18 11.19 13.59 0.18
C GLU A 18 12.34 13.58 1.21
N LYS A 19 12.20 14.37 2.28
CA LYS A 19 13.19 14.44 3.37
C LYS A 19 13.18 13.16 4.20
N THR A 20 11.99 12.64 4.50
CA THR A 20 11.82 11.38 5.23
C THR A 20 12.43 10.22 4.47
N THR A 21 12.21 10.15 3.16
CA THR A 21 12.80 9.08 2.32
C THR A 21 14.33 9.15 2.34
N LYS A 22 14.93 10.34 2.14
CA LYS A 22 16.41 10.50 2.16
C LYS A 22 17.00 10.21 3.54
N TRP A 23 16.30 10.58 4.60
CA TRP A 23 16.73 10.34 5.97
C TRP A 23 16.62 8.84 6.34
N LEU A 24 15.55 8.17 5.94
CA LEU A 24 15.36 6.74 6.19
C LEU A 24 16.39 5.91 5.40
N THR A 25 16.64 6.25 4.13
CA THR A 25 17.65 5.54 3.34
C THR A 25 19.05 5.76 3.90
N SER A 26 19.41 6.95 4.37
CA SER A 26 20.71 7.18 5.01
C SER A 26 20.85 6.41 6.33
N LEU A 27 19.79 6.29 7.12
CA LEU A 27 19.77 5.48 8.35
C LEU A 27 19.97 3.99 8.03
N ILE A 28 19.23 3.45 7.05
CA ILE A 28 19.34 2.05 6.63
C ILE A 28 20.74 1.75 6.11
N ILE A 29 21.27 2.59 5.21
CA ILE A 29 22.62 2.44 4.65
C ILE A 29 23.66 2.52 5.76
N SER A 30 23.51 3.44 6.71
CA SER A 30 24.44 3.57 7.85
C SER A 30 24.40 2.35 8.77
N PHE A 31 23.23 1.75 8.99
CA PHE A 31 23.09 0.53 9.78
C PHE A 31 23.81 -0.65 9.12
N PHE A 32 23.57 -0.90 7.83
CA PHE A 32 24.23 -1.99 7.10
C PHE A 32 25.74 -1.75 6.96
N SER A 33 26.17 -0.52 6.67
CA SER A 33 27.59 -0.15 6.65
C SER A 33 28.24 -0.41 8.02
N SER A 34 27.55 -0.05 9.11
CA SER A 34 28.04 -0.28 10.46
C SER A 34 28.22 -1.78 10.76
N VAL A 35 27.18 -2.58 10.53
CA VAL A 35 27.17 -4.03 10.83
C VAL A 35 28.11 -4.82 9.93
N LEU A 36 28.10 -4.56 8.61
CA LEU A 36 28.86 -5.37 7.65
C LEU A 36 30.31 -4.92 7.49
N LEU A 37 30.62 -3.64 7.69
CA LEU A 37 31.97 -3.10 7.46
C LEU A 37 32.63 -2.66 8.77
N THR A 38 31.99 -1.75 9.51
CA THR A 38 32.70 -1.10 10.64
C THR A 38 32.93 -2.05 11.81
N GLN A 39 31.98 -2.93 12.15
CA GLN A 39 32.14 -3.86 13.26
C GLN A 39 33.24 -4.90 13.01
N PRO A 40 33.29 -5.60 11.86
CA PRO A 40 34.38 -6.54 11.56
C PRO A 40 35.76 -5.87 11.53
N ILE A 41 35.86 -4.68 10.89
CA ILE A 41 37.12 -3.91 10.84
C ILE A 41 37.55 -3.51 12.26
N LYS A 42 36.62 -3.06 13.10
CA LYS A 42 36.91 -2.67 14.48
C LYS A 42 37.41 -3.86 15.31
N VAL A 43 36.78 -5.03 15.19
CA VAL A 43 37.22 -6.27 15.87
C VAL A 43 38.63 -6.65 15.42
N LEU A 44 38.90 -6.62 14.12
CA LEU A 44 40.21 -6.92 13.56
C LEU A 44 41.28 -5.94 14.08
N LEU A 45 41.01 -4.63 14.04
CA LEU A 45 41.92 -3.61 14.56
C LEU A 45 42.16 -3.78 16.06
N THR A 46 41.14 -4.09 16.86
CA THR A 46 41.32 -4.36 18.29
C THR A 46 42.13 -5.62 18.54
N ALA A 47 41.94 -6.70 17.77
CA ALA A 47 42.72 -7.92 17.89
C ALA A 47 44.19 -7.68 17.53
N VAL A 48 44.48 -6.90 16.48
CA VAL A 48 45.85 -6.50 16.11
C VAL A 48 46.49 -5.60 17.16
N LEU A 49 45.76 -4.62 17.70
CA LEU A 49 46.25 -3.76 18.78
C LEU A 49 46.57 -4.56 20.04
N VAL A 50 45.67 -5.47 20.45
CA VAL A 50 45.88 -6.36 21.59
C VAL A 50 47.07 -7.28 21.32
N SER A 51 47.18 -7.90 20.15
CA SER A 51 48.34 -8.73 19.79
C SER A 51 49.67 -7.94 19.79
N ALA A 52 49.65 -6.67 19.37
CA ALA A 52 50.84 -5.82 19.35
C ALA A 52 51.24 -5.27 20.73
N VAL A 53 50.27 -4.94 21.58
CA VAL A 53 50.49 -4.41 22.94
C VAL A 53 50.75 -5.54 23.95
N CYS A 54 50.03 -6.66 23.84
CA CYS A 54 50.19 -7.84 24.68
C CYS A 54 51.32 -8.77 24.22
N LYS A 55 52.05 -8.46 23.14
CA LYS A 55 53.28 -9.18 22.75
C LYS A 55 54.42 -9.08 23.78
N LYS A 56 54.21 -8.36 24.90
CA LYS A 56 55.08 -8.32 26.08
C LYS A 56 54.37 -8.68 27.38
N LEU A 57 53.38 -9.58 27.34
CA LEU A 57 52.95 -10.33 28.52
C LEU A 57 53.37 -11.79 28.33
N ASP A 58 54.65 -12.04 28.61
CA ASP A 58 55.07 -13.36 29.08
C ASP A 58 54.64 -13.43 30.55
N ASP A 59 53.48 -14.04 30.81
CA ASP A 59 53.29 -14.91 31.97
C ASP A 59 52.00 -15.73 31.83
N GLY A 60 52.16 -16.97 31.32
CA GLY A 60 51.43 -18.16 31.76
C GLY A 60 49.90 -18.13 31.84
N HIS A 61 49.21 -17.98 30.70
CA HIS A 61 47.88 -18.59 30.57
C HIS A 61 47.51 -18.91 29.11
N ASP A 62 47.15 -20.17 28.92
CA ASP A 62 46.33 -20.74 27.85
C ASP A 62 46.96 -20.91 26.45
N ASP A 63 47.96 -21.79 26.38
CA ASP A 63 48.17 -22.61 25.19
C ASP A 63 47.08 -23.71 25.18
N LEU A 64 45.97 -23.44 24.48
CA LEU A 64 44.91 -24.40 24.14
C LEU A 64 45.24 -25.09 22.81
N ASP A 65 46.41 -25.71 22.70
CA ASP A 65 46.75 -26.59 21.57
C ASP A 65 47.93 -27.48 22.01
N ASP A 66 47.63 -28.58 22.71
CA ASP A 66 48.58 -29.70 22.81
C ASP A 66 47.82 -31.02 23.09
N ASP A 67 46.98 -31.39 22.11
CA ASP A 67 46.18 -32.63 22.13
C ASP A 67 46.93 -33.85 21.57
N GLU A 68 48.23 -33.76 21.27
CA GLU A 68 49.04 -34.90 20.81
C GLU A 68 49.93 -35.43 21.93
N GLN A 69 49.36 -36.26 22.82
CA GLN A 69 50.13 -37.06 23.75
C GLN A 69 50.88 -38.16 22.96
N GLU A 70 52.21 -38.04 22.83
CA GLU A 70 53.06 -39.12 22.33
C GLU A 70 52.84 -40.41 23.15
N PRO A 71 52.79 -41.59 22.49
CA PRO A 71 52.50 -42.85 23.17
C PRO A 71 53.56 -43.16 24.23
N ALA A 72 53.11 -43.50 25.45
CA ALA A 72 53.99 -43.92 26.53
C ALA A 72 54.75 -45.19 26.14
N LEU A 73 56.07 -45.12 26.20
CA LEU A 73 56.98 -46.23 25.93
C LEU A 73 56.78 -47.39 26.93
N SER A 74 56.92 -48.60 26.40
CA SER A 74 56.85 -49.88 27.11
C SER A 74 58.05 -50.06 28.06
N ASN A 75 57.92 -50.97 29.04
CA ASN A 75 58.89 -51.21 30.14
C ASN A 75 60.30 -51.65 29.69
N ASP A 76 60.56 -51.81 28.39
CA ASP A 76 61.83 -52.23 27.80
C ASP A 76 62.71 -51.07 27.29
N GLU A 77 62.23 -49.82 27.36
CA GLU A 77 62.91 -48.65 26.77
C GLU A 77 63.66 -47.77 27.81
N GLU A 78 63.91 -48.29 29.01
CA GLU A 78 64.48 -47.54 30.15
C GLU A 78 65.99 -47.21 30.00
N TRP A 79 66.65 -47.62 28.92
CA TRP A 79 68.10 -47.46 28.74
C TRP A 79 68.53 -46.29 27.83
N LEU A 80 67.60 -45.48 27.32
CA LEU A 80 67.94 -44.25 26.60
C LEU A 80 67.84 -43.06 27.56
N HIS A 81 69.02 -42.55 27.94
CA HIS A 81 69.32 -41.27 28.59
C HIS A 81 69.62 -41.30 30.11
N ALA A 82 70.92 -41.41 30.41
CA ALA A 82 71.50 -41.12 31.72
C ALA A 82 71.83 -39.61 31.88
N ALA A 83 71.14 -38.99 32.86
CA ALA A 83 71.56 -37.90 33.77
C ALA A 83 71.95 -36.50 33.22
N PRO A 84 72.03 -35.46 34.09
CA PRO A 84 71.03 -34.94 35.02
C PRO A 84 70.88 -33.40 34.86
N THR A 85 70.12 -32.77 35.77
CA THR A 85 69.98 -31.31 36.01
C THR A 85 68.78 -30.62 35.35
N GLY A 86 67.92 -30.06 36.20
CA GLY A 86 66.73 -29.33 35.80
C GLY A 86 65.63 -29.58 36.82
N LYS A 87 65.25 -28.56 37.57
CA LYS A 87 64.14 -28.60 38.54
C LYS A 87 62.93 -29.24 37.86
N LYS A 88 62.51 -30.44 38.29
CA LYS A 88 61.25 -31.03 37.84
C LYS A 88 60.12 -30.08 38.25
N LYS A 89 59.61 -29.30 37.29
CA LYS A 89 58.31 -28.63 37.42
C LYS A 89 57.33 -29.75 37.77
N LYS A 90 56.67 -29.65 38.92
CA LYS A 90 55.55 -30.53 39.22
C LYS A 90 54.48 -30.22 38.18
N GLU A 91 54.46 -31.01 37.10
CA GLU A 91 53.32 -31.08 36.21
C GLU A 91 52.13 -31.47 37.07
N ARG A 92 51.23 -30.49 37.26
CA ARG A 92 49.91 -30.74 37.83
C ARG A 92 49.21 -31.65 36.83
N LYS A 93 49.20 -32.97 37.08
CA LYS A 93 48.24 -33.86 36.43
C LYS A 93 46.85 -33.29 36.70
N ILE A 94 46.27 -32.63 35.71
CA ILE A 94 44.88 -32.21 35.75
C ILE A 94 44.10 -33.52 35.64
N GLU A 95 43.70 -34.05 36.80
CA GLU A 95 42.89 -35.24 36.87
C GLU A 95 41.52 -34.91 36.27
N TYR A 96 41.31 -35.27 35.00
CA TYR A 96 40.03 -35.14 34.33
C TYR A 96 39.04 -36.09 34.99
N LYS A 97 38.23 -35.56 35.91
CA LYS A 97 37.05 -36.27 36.41
C LYS A 97 35.94 -36.07 35.40
N PRO A 98 35.40 -37.14 34.78
CA PRO A 98 34.26 -37.01 33.89
C PRO A 98 33.12 -36.33 34.66
N VAL A 99 32.56 -35.29 34.06
CA VAL A 99 31.43 -34.56 34.63
C VAL A 99 30.28 -35.56 34.83
N ASP A 100 29.66 -35.50 36.01
CA ASP A 100 28.56 -36.38 36.41
C ASP A 100 27.46 -36.44 35.32
N PRO A 101 27.08 -37.63 34.81
CA PRO A 101 26.10 -37.77 33.73
C PRO A 101 24.77 -37.08 34.03
N ALA A 102 24.37 -37.00 35.31
CA ALA A 102 23.15 -36.31 35.72
C ALA A 102 23.20 -34.79 35.43
N LYS A 103 24.38 -34.15 35.57
CA LYS A 103 24.56 -32.72 35.27
C LYS A 103 24.54 -32.46 33.76
N ILE A 104 25.06 -33.40 32.97
CA ILE A 104 25.04 -33.32 31.50
C ILE A 104 23.60 -33.43 31.00
N GLU A 105 22.80 -34.34 31.56
CA GLU A 105 21.38 -34.45 31.21
C GLU A 105 20.57 -33.21 31.60
N ALA A 106 20.86 -32.61 32.76
CA ALA A 106 20.25 -31.35 33.17
C ALA A 106 20.60 -30.20 32.20
N ALA A 107 21.87 -30.03 31.86
CA ALA A 107 22.33 -29.01 30.90
C ALA A 107 21.74 -29.23 29.48
N LYS A 108 21.61 -30.49 29.04
CA LYS A 108 20.94 -30.83 27.79
C LYS A 108 19.45 -30.43 27.80
N ARG A 109 18.75 -30.67 28.91
CA ARG A 109 17.34 -30.27 29.06
C ARG A 109 17.17 -28.76 29.08
N GLU A 110 18.07 -28.01 29.70
CA GLU A 110 18.05 -26.55 29.70
C GLU A 110 18.27 -26.00 28.29
N ARG A 111 19.31 -26.48 27.59
CA ARG A 111 19.58 -26.09 26.21
C ARG A 111 18.42 -26.43 25.26
N GLN A 112 17.74 -27.56 25.44
CA GLN A 112 16.55 -27.89 24.65
C GLN A 112 15.37 -26.92 24.90
N LYS A 113 15.22 -26.40 26.13
CA LYS A 113 14.21 -25.37 26.42
C LYS A 113 14.57 -24.04 25.77
N GLU A 114 15.84 -23.64 25.82
CA GLU A 114 16.32 -22.41 25.18
C GLU A 114 16.12 -22.43 23.65
N VAL A 115 16.48 -23.54 22.99
CA VAL A 115 16.30 -23.69 21.54
C VAL A 115 14.82 -23.61 21.15
N LYS A 116 13.93 -24.29 21.88
CA LYS A 116 12.47 -24.21 21.64
C LYS A 116 11.92 -22.81 21.89
N MET A 117 12.40 -22.13 22.93
CA MET A 117 11.96 -20.78 23.24
C MET A 117 12.43 -19.78 22.17
N TRP A 118 13.63 -19.97 21.63
CA TRP A 118 14.15 -19.14 20.53
C TRP A 118 13.35 -19.32 19.25
N ASP A 119 12.96 -20.55 18.92
CA ASP A 119 12.10 -20.87 17.77
C ASP A 119 10.72 -20.18 17.87
N ILE A 120 10.05 -20.31 19.03
CA ILE A 120 8.77 -19.64 19.31
C ILE A 120 8.92 -18.11 19.23
N LEU A 121 10.03 -17.56 19.75
CA LEU A 121 10.26 -16.12 19.75
C LEU A 121 10.50 -15.59 18.33
N GLN A 122 11.17 -16.36 17.49
CA GLN A 122 11.36 -16.06 16.08
C GLN A 122 10.04 -16.09 15.31
N GLU A 123 9.18 -17.09 15.55
CA GLU A 123 7.83 -17.13 14.99
C GLU A 123 6.99 -15.93 15.43
N MET A 124 7.00 -15.61 16.73
CA MET A 124 6.27 -14.46 17.27
C MET A 124 6.76 -13.13 16.67
N ALA A 125 8.07 -12.97 16.46
CA ALA A 125 8.64 -11.81 15.81
C ALA A 125 8.21 -11.71 14.33
N ALA A 126 8.15 -12.84 13.62
CA ALA A 126 7.68 -12.88 12.24
C ALA A 126 6.19 -12.47 12.13
N TYR A 127 5.33 -12.96 13.02
CA TYR A 127 3.93 -12.55 13.08
C TYR A 127 3.75 -11.09 13.46
N ALA A 128 4.51 -10.59 14.44
CA ALA A 128 4.48 -9.19 14.83
C ALA A 128 4.91 -8.27 13.67
N PHE A 129 5.95 -8.65 12.93
CA PHE A 129 6.42 -7.93 11.75
C PHE A 129 5.38 -7.93 10.63
N PHE A 130 4.76 -9.08 10.35
CA PHE A 130 3.68 -9.19 9.38
C PHE A 130 2.47 -8.31 9.75
N LEU A 131 2.05 -8.35 11.02
CA LEU A 131 0.95 -7.51 11.52
C LEU A 131 1.30 -6.02 11.41
N TRP A 132 2.54 -5.65 11.70
CA TRP A 132 3.01 -4.27 11.53
C TRP A 132 2.94 -3.81 10.06
N ILE A 133 3.32 -4.66 9.10
CA ILE A 133 3.17 -4.37 7.67
C ILE A 133 1.69 -4.20 7.31
N LEU A 134 0.83 -5.14 7.73
CA LEU A 134 -0.61 -5.05 7.47
C LEU A 134 -1.22 -3.75 7.98
N LEU A 135 -0.91 -3.36 9.22
CA LEU A 135 -1.36 -2.11 9.81
C LEU A 135 -0.85 -0.90 9.03
N THR A 136 0.42 -0.92 8.62
CA THR A 136 1.00 0.18 7.84
C THR A 136 0.31 0.33 6.48
N ILE A 137 -0.01 -0.77 5.79
CA ILE A 137 -0.72 -0.73 4.51
C ILE A 137 -2.17 -0.29 4.69
N SER A 138 -2.86 -0.81 5.71
CA SER A 138 -4.28 -0.51 5.95
C SER A 138 -4.53 0.92 6.41
N TYR A 139 -3.65 1.47 7.25
CA TYR A 139 -3.80 2.83 7.79
C TYR A 139 -3.02 3.88 6.99
N GLY A 140 -1.85 3.54 6.45
CA GLY A 140 -1.02 4.50 5.71
C GLY A 140 -1.65 5.00 4.41
N SER A 141 -2.57 4.23 3.83
CA SER A 141 -3.27 4.59 2.58
C SER A 141 -4.58 5.36 2.80
N ARG A 142 -5.09 5.47 4.03
CA ARG A 142 -6.38 6.12 4.31
C ARG A 142 -6.18 7.54 4.81
N ASP A 143 -6.65 8.52 4.03
CA ASP A 143 -6.70 9.91 4.48
C ASP A 143 -7.80 10.08 5.55
N PRO A 144 -7.51 10.73 6.70
CA PRO A 144 -8.48 10.93 7.77
C PRO A 144 -9.69 11.80 7.36
N ASN A 145 -9.55 12.67 6.35
CA ASN A 145 -10.57 13.59 5.90
C ASN A 145 -11.42 13.04 4.74
N CYS A 146 -11.18 11.80 4.28
CA CYS A 146 -11.92 11.21 3.16
C CYS A 146 -13.45 11.22 3.39
N TYR A 147 -13.88 11.01 4.64
CA TYR A 147 -15.29 11.10 5.02
C TYR A 147 -15.86 12.51 4.84
N LEU A 148 -15.15 13.54 5.31
CA LEU A 148 -15.59 14.94 5.22
C LEU A 148 -15.70 15.41 3.77
N ILE A 149 -14.76 14.99 2.90
CA ILE A 149 -14.82 15.29 1.47
C ILE A 149 -16.06 14.66 0.83
N ARG A 150 -16.33 13.38 1.15
CA ARG A 150 -17.54 12.70 0.66
C ARG A 150 -18.81 13.40 1.14
N GLU A 151 -18.88 13.74 2.42
CA GLU A 151 -20.03 14.43 3.02
C GLU A 151 -20.26 15.81 2.37
N SER A 152 -19.21 16.59 2.15
CA SER A 152 -19.28 17.86 1.42
C SER A 152 -19.86 17.66 0.02
N LEU A 153 -19.31 16.73 -0.76
CA LEU A 153 -19.82 16.45 -2.12
C LEU A 153 -21.28 15.96 -2.12
N GLU A 154 -21.67 15.11 -1.17
CA GLU A 154 -23.07 14.67 -1.05
C GLU A 154 -24.00 15.84 -0.72
N ASN A 155 -23.60 16.74 0.17
CA ASN A 155 -24.41 17.89 0.54
C ASN A 155 -24.54 18.90 -0.62
N HIS A 156 -23.45 19.19 -1.33
CA HIS A 156 -23.47 20.09 -2.49
C HIS A 156 -24.31 19.56 -3.66
N PHE A 157 -24.14 18.29 -4.05
CA PHE A 157 -24.80 17.75 -5.25
C PHE A 157 -26.17 17.10 -4.98
N LEU A 158 -26.34 16.41 -3.85
CA LEU A 158 -27.52 15.58 -3.57
C LEU A 158 -28.52 16.25 -2.62
N GLN A 159 -28.05 17.03 -1.66
CA GLN A 159 -28.86 17.65 -0.60
C GLN A 159 -28.53 19.14 -0.42
N PRO A 160 -28.76 19.97 -1.45
CA PRO A 160 -28.59 21.41 -1.32
C PRO A 160 -29.54 21.98 -0.25
N ALA A 161 -29.22 23.18 0.23
CA ALA A 161 -30.00 23.87 1.27
C ALA A 161 -31.51 23.96 0.93
N ASP A 162 -31.86 24.05 -0.35
CA ASP A 162 -33.23 24.01 -0.84
C ASP A 162 -33.77 22.57 -0.98
N PRO A 163 -34.73 22.14 -0.13
CA PRO A 163 -35.22 20.75 -0.14
C PRO A 163 -35.97 20.36 -1.42
N TRP A 164 -36.41 21.35 -2.21
CA TRP A 164 -37.09 21.17 -3.50
C TRP A 164 -36.14 20.84 -4.65
N LEU A 165 -34.87 21.19 -4.50
CA LEU A 165 -33.81 20.96 -5.48
C LEU A 165 -32.97 19.71 -5.15
N SER A 166 -33.34 18.93 -4.13
CA SER A 166 -32.61 17.71 -3.78
C SER A 166 -32.77 16.62 -4.85
N TYR A 167 -31.62 16.08 -5.30
CA TYR A 167 -31.57 14.97 -6.25
C TYR A 167 -32.33 13.73 -5.76
N ARG A 168 -32.29 13.45 -4.45
CA ARG A 168 -32.95 12.28 -3.84
C ARG A 168 -34.47 12.28 -4.01
N LYS A 169 -35.08 13.43 -4.31
CA LYS A 169 -36.54 13.59 -4.52
C LYS A 169 -36.92 13.74 -6.00
N VAL A 170 -35.97 13.52 -6.92
CA VAL A 170 -36.23 13.57 -8.36
C VAL A 170 -36.97 12.31 -8.78
N ARG A 171 -38.21 12.49 -9.27
CA ARG A 171 -39.06 11.40 -9.77
C ARG A 171 -39.48 11.58 -11.23
N ASN A 172 -39.39 12.80 -11.75
CA ASN A 172 -39.88 13.17 -13.07
C ASN A 172 -38.76 13.85 -13.87
N GLU A 173 -38.86 13.78 -15.20
CA GLU A 173 -37.93 14.42 -16.13
C GLU A 173 -37.80 15.94 -15.90
N THR A 174 -38.92 16.63 -15.68
CA THR A 174 -38.93 18.08 -15.41
C THR A 174 -38.12 18.43 -14.16
N ARG A 175 -38.22 17.60 -13.11
CA ARG A 175 -37.44 17.81 -11.88
C ARG A 175 -35.97 17.51 -12.10
N PHE A 176 -35.65 16.49 -12.89
CA PHE A 176 -34.26 16.18 -13.25
C PHE A 176 -33.61 17.38 -13.94
N TRP A 177 -34.23 17.92 -14.99
CA TRP A 177 -33.67 19.08 -15.70
C TRP A 177 -33.62 20.35 -14.85
N ASN A 178 -34.58 20.54 -13.94
CA ASN A 178 -34.53 21.65 -12.98
C ASN A 178 -33.32 21.52 -12.05
N TRP A 179 -33.11 20.33 -11.46
CA TRP A 179 -31.92 20.05 -10.64
C TRP A 179 -30.62 20.23 -11.43
N THR A 180 -30.55 19.74 -12.67
CA THR A 180 -29.35 19.85 -13.51
C THR A 180 -28.95 21.32 -13.73
N ARG A 181 -29.92 22.19 -14.01
CA ARG A 181 -29.66 23.61 -14.31
C ARG A 181 -29.41 24.43 -13.05
N SER A 182 -30.13 24.17 -11.98
CA SER A 182 -30.08 24.98 -10.75
C SER A 182 -29.03 24.52 -9.74
N VAL A 183 -28.64 23.23 -9.76
CA VAL A 183 -27.69 22.66 -8.79
C VAL A 183 -26.47 22.11 -9.50
N MET A 184 -26.63 21.11 -10.37
CA MET A 184 -25.48 20.38 -10.92
C MET A 184 -24.48 21.28 -11.68
N VAL A 185 -24.97 22.17 -12.56
CA VAL A 185 -24.11 23.04 -13.37
C VAL A 185 -23.39 24.10 -12.51
N PRO A 186 -24.08 24.88 -11.65
CA PRO A 186 -23.43 25.83 -10.75
C PRO A 186 -22.46 25.18 -9.76
N GLU A 187 -22.79 23.99 -9.24
CA GLU A 187 -21.92 23.28 -8.30
C GLU A 187 -20.65 22.77 -8.99
N LEU A 188 -20.76 22.26 -10.21
CA LEU A 188 -19.62 21.70 -10.96
C LEU A 188 -18.64 22.78 -11.44
N LYS A 189 -19.12 23.98 -11.78
CA LYS A 189 -18.28 25.08 -12.27
C LYS A 189 -18.73 26.39 -11.65
N ILE A 190 -17.78 27.06 -11.02
CA ILE A 190 -17.95 28.41 -10.50
C ILE A 190 -18.24 29.38 -11.65
N ASP A 191 -19.33 30.15 -11.53
CA ASP A 191 -19.69 31.20 -12.48
C ASP A 191 -19.03 32.56 -12.12
N VAL A 192 -18.93 32.87 -10.82
CA VAL A 192 -18.39 34.12 -10.28
C VAL A 192 -17.37 33.89 -9.15
N ASP A 193 -16.33 34.71 -9.10
CA ASP A 193 -15.31 34.70 -8.05
C ASP A 193 -15.79 35.35 -6.73
N TYR A 194 -14.89 35.67 -5.80
CA TYR A 194 -15.26 36.39 -4.55
C TYR A 194 -15.64 37.86 -4.78
N ALA A 195 -15.18 38.45 -5.89
CA ALA A 195 -15.41 39.84 -6.26
C ALA A 195 -16.63 40.01 -7.19
N GLY A 196 -17.28 38.91 -7.59
CA GLY A 196 -18.39 38.92 -8.55
C GLY A 196 -17.93 38.98 -10.01
N GLU A 197 -16.63 38.85 -10.28
CA GLU A 197 -16.09 38.76 -11.64
C GLU A 197 -16.01 37.30 -12.12
N LYS A 198 -15.77 37.11 -13.42
CA LYS A 198 -15.54 35.78 -13.97
C LYS A 198 -14.20 35.23 -13.46
N PRO A 199 -14.16 33.98 -12.95
CA PRO A 199 -12.95 33.41 -12.37
C PRO A 199 -11.83 33.29 -13.41
N LYS A 200 -10.63 33.74 -13.04
CA LYS A 200 -9.45 33.76 -13.91
C LYS A 200 -8.45 32.68 -13.50
N GLY A 201 -7.69 32.17 -14.47
CA GLY A 201 -6.59 31.24 -14.21
C GLY A 201 -7.02 29.90 -13.59
N LYS A 202 -6.45 29.57 -12.43
CA LYS A 202 -6.66 28.29 -11.73
C LYS A 202 -8.04 28.17 -11.07
N GLU A 203 -8.67 29.29 -10.73
CA GLU A 203 -9.95 29.31 -10.03
C GLU A 203 -11.09 28.75 -10.89
N LYS A 204 -11.01 28.91 -12.21
CA LYS A 204 -11.98 28.36 -13.17
C LYS A 204 -12.09 26.83 -13.11
N LYS A 205 -11.04 26.15 -12.60
CA LYS A 205 -11.02 24.70 -12.47
C LYS A 205 -11.52 24.23 -11.11
N LEU A 206 -11.89 25.12 -10.20
CA LEU A 206 -12.43 24.74 -8.89
C LEU A 206 -13.92 24.44 -9.01
N ILE A 207 -14.39 23.55 -8.14
CA ILE A 207 -15.80 23.28 -7.87
C ILE A 207 -16.34 24.43 -7.01
N SER A 208 -17.66 24.58 -6.89
CA SER A 208 -18.35 25.59 -6.07
C SER A 208 -17.77 25.83 -4.66
N ASP A 209 -17.26 24.78 -4.00
CA ASP A 209 -16.58 24.85 -2.69
C ASP A 209 -15.24 25.62 -2.71
N ARG A 210 -14.70 25.95 -3.90
CA ARG A 210 -13.44 26.71 -4.09
C ARG A 210 -12.19 26.06 -3.50
N VAL A 211 -12.29 24.85 -2.96
CA VAL A 211 -11.16 24.05 -2.45
C VAL A 211 -10.83 22.92 -3.42
N HIS A 212 -11.84 22.24 -3.94
CA HIS A 212 -11.67 21.05 -4.79
C HIS A 212 -11.48 21.41 -6.26
N LEU A 213 -10.47 20.79 -6.89
CA LEU A 213 -10.15 20.97 -8.31
C LEU A 213 -10.90 19.94 -9.17
N LEU A 214 -11.68 20.43 -10.12
CA LEU A 214 -12.27 19.63 -11.19
C LEU A 214 -11.19 19.19 -12.20
N LEU A 215 -11.01 17.88 -12.33
CA LEU A 215 -10.14 17.28 -13.33
C LEU A 215 -10.93 17.00 -14.62
N GLY A 216 -10.51 17.63 -15.72
CA GLY A 216 -11.16 17.46 -17.01
C GLY A 216 -12.50 18.21 -17.13
N ASN A 217 -13.53 17.51 -17.61
CA ASN A 217 -14.88 18.06 -17.77
C ASN A 217 -15.91 17.03 -17.29
N GLY A 218 -17.06 17.50 -16.80
CA GLY A 218 -18.22 16.63 -16.58
C GLY A 218 -18.77 16.11 -17.90
N VAL A 219 -19.05 14.82 -17.97
CA VAL A 219 -19.62 14.15 -19.14
C VAL A 219 -20.96 13.52 -18.74
N MET A 220 -22.02 13.89 -19.44
CA MET A 220 -23.32 13.22 -19.32
C MET A 220 -23.42 12.19 -20.43
N ARG A 221 -23.56 10.91 -20.05
CA ARG A 221 -23.77 9.80 -20.97
C ARG A 221 -25.22 9.34 -20.90
N GLN A 222 -25.82 9.08 -22.05
CA GLN A 222 -27.19 8.60 -22.15
C GLN A 222 -27.20 7.23 -22.84
N VAL A 223 -27.93 6.28 -22.24
CA VAL A 223 -28.23 4.99 -22.86
C VAL A 223 -29.66 5.04 -23.36
N ARG A 224 -29.89 4.57 -24.60
CA ARG A 224 -31.21 4.50 -25.21
C ARG A 224 -31.51 3.07 -25.65
N ILE A 225 -32.79 2.76 -25.77
CA ILE A 225 -33.28 1.44 -26.15
C ILE A 225 -33.86 1.52 -27.55
N ARG A 226 -33.64 0.49 -28.36
CA ARG A 226 -34.17 0.42 -29.72
C ARG A 226 -35.70 0.47 -29.71
N GLU A 227 -36.27 1.29 -30.57
CA GLU A 227 -37.74 1.41 -30.69
C GLU A 227 -38.31 0.23 -31.48
N LYS A 228 -37.56 -0.26 -32.48
CA LYS A 228 -37.99 -1.34 -33.36
C LYS A 228 -37.53 -2.69 -32.85
N ASN A 229 -38.39 -3.70 -33.00
CA ASN A 229 -38.12 -5.11 -32.70
C ASN A 229 -37.82 -5.44 -31.22
N THR A 230 -37.95 -4.49 -30.29
CA THR A 230 -37.80 -4.78 -28.85
C THR A 230 -39.10 -5.34 -28.27
N CYS A 231 -40.23 -4.71 -28.59
CA CYS A 231 -41.56 -5.10 -28.14
C CYS A 231 -42.57 -5.08 -29.29
N ARG A 232 -43.60 -5.93 -29.23
CA ARG A 232 -44.71 -5.94 -30.18
C ARG A 232 -45.99 -5.52 -29.46
N VAL A 233 -46.55 -4.38 -29.85
CA VAL A 233 -47.85 -3.93 -29.34
C VAL A 233 -48.95 -4.90 -29.79
N PRO A 234 -49.79 -5.42 -28.87
CA PRO A 234 -50.93 -6.27 -29.21
C PRO A 234 -51.86 -5.58 -30.21
N LYS A 235 -52.46 -6.34 -31.14
CA LYS A 235 -53.28 -5.80 -32.24
C LYS A 235 -54.39 -4.86 -31.75
N VAL A 236 -54.99 -5.16 -30.60
CA VAL A 236 -56.07 -4.38 -29.98
C VAL A 236 -55.61 -2.98 -29.54
N MET A 237 -54.35 -2.84 -29.09
CA MET A 237 -53.81 -1.59 -28.57
C MET A 237 -53.14 -0.70 -29.63
N ARG A 238 -53.01 -1.18 -30.87
CA ARG A 238 -52.36 -0.45 -31.98
C ARG A 238 -53.02 0.86 -32.35
N ASN A 239 -54.32 1.01 -32.03
CA ASN A 239 -55.05 2.26 -32.24
C ASN A 239 -54.74 3.33 -31.16
N VAL A 240 -54.22 2.92 -29.99
CA VAL A 240 -53.88 3.82 -28.89
C VAL A 240 -52.40 4.19 -28.91
N THR A 241 -51.52 3.19 -29.02
CA THR A 241 -50.08 3.41 -29.13
C THR A 241 -49.49 2.44 -30.14
N ARG A 242 -48.55 2.93 -30.94
CA ARG A 242 -47.74 2.11 -31.86
C ARG A 242 -46.35 1.84 -31.31
N ASP A 243 -45.95 2.60 -30.29
CA ASP A 243 -44.60 2.57 -29.73
C ASP A 243 -44.59 1.73 -28.46
N CYS A 244 -43.59 0.86 -28.35
CA CYS A 244 -43.34 0.05 -27.17
C CYS A 244 -41.85 -0.11 -26.97
N HIS A 245 -41.39 0.14 -25.75
CA HIS A 245 -40.00 -0.03 -25.36
C HIS A 245 -39.92 -1.12 -24.29
N LYS A 246 -38.94 -2.02 -24.41
CA LYS A 246 -38.58 -2.95 -23.33
C LYS A 246 -37.76 -2.24 -22.27
N PHE A 247 -37.59 -2.89 -21.13
CA PHE A 247 -36.65 -2.47 -20.09
C PHE A 247 -35.21 -2.42 -20.62
N SER A 248 -34.40 -1.59 -19.95
CA SER A 248 -32.98 -1.41 -20.27
C SER A 248 -32.23 -2.73 -20.12
N ASN A 249 -31.64 -3.20 -21.21
CA ASN A 249 -30.79 -4.39 -21.25
C ASN A 249 -29.77 -4.19 -22.36
N LEU A 250 -28.53 -4.64 -22.13
CA LEU A 250 -27.41 -4.57 -23.07
C LEU A 250 -27.76 -5.07 -24.48
N LEU A 251 -28.63 -6.09 -24.59
CA LEU A 251 -29.06 -6.64 -25.88
C LEU A 251 -29.93 -5.69 -26.72
N TYR A 252 -30.68 -4.80 -26.07
CA TYR A 252 -31.63 -3.91 -26.71
C TYR A 252 -31.14 -2.46 -26.77
N GLU A 253 -29.87 -2.21 -26.43
CA GLU A 253 -29.27 -0.88 -26.51
C GLU A 253 -29.23 -0.40 -27.97
N GLU A 254 -29.60 0.87 -28.14
CA GLU A 254 -29.59 1.55 -29.43
C GLU A 254 -28.17 2.02 -29.73
N SER A 255 -27.67 1.62 -30.91
CA SER A 255 -26.31 1.96 -31.36
C SER A 255 -26.33 2.80 -32.64
N GLY A 256 -27.50 3.24 -33.08
CA GLY A 256 -27.67 4.08 -34.25
C GLY A 256 -27.22 5.52 -34.03
N ASP A 257 -26.77 6.15 -35.11
CA ASP A 257 -26.49 7.58 -35.14
C ASP A 257 -27.78 8.38 -35.38
N PHE A 258 -27.99 9.45 -34.62
CA PHE A 258 -29.15 10.32 -34.74
C PHE A 258 -28.75 11.77 -35.04
N GLY A 259 -29.68 12.56 -35.57
CA GLY A 259 -29.55 14.02 -35.61
C GLY A 259 -30.31 14.68 -34.46
N LEU A 260 -30.34 16.01 -34.47
CA LEU A 260 -31.06 16.84 -33.49
C LEU A 260 -32.46 16.28 -33.17
N GLY A 261 -32.76 16.15 -31.87
CA GLY A 261 -34.04 15.61 -31.39
C GLY A 261 -34.19 14.11 -31.59
N TRP A 262 -33.09 13.36 -31.66
CA TRP A 262 -33.07 11.91 -31.83
C TRP A 262 -33.73 11.41 -33.13
N ASN A 263 -33.67 12.23 -34.18
CA ASN A 263 -34.25 11.89 -35.47
C ASN A 263 -33.22 11.22 -36.39
N ALA A 264 -33.43 9.93 -36.70
CA ALA A 264 -32.52 9.14 -37.55
C ALA A 264 -32.38 9.71 -38.97
N SER A 265 -33.43 10.36 -39.51
CA SER A 265 -33.40 10.96 -40.85
C SER A 265 -32.47 12.18 -40.93
N LEU A 266 -32.19 12.79 -39.78
CA LEU A 266 -31.33 13.98 -39.68
C LEU A 266 -29.87 13.61 -39.38
N ALA A 267 -29.55 12.35 -39.09
CA ALA A 267 -28.20 11.91 -38.69
C ALA A 267 -27.12 12.28 -39.71
N LYS A 268 -27.45 12.31 -41.01
CA LYS A 268 -26.50 12.65 -42.08
C LYS A 268 -26.68 14.08 -42.64
N LYS A 269 -27.69 14.83 -42.17
CA LYS A 269 -27.99 16.17 -42.68
C LYS A 269 -27.31 17.24 -41.82
N ARG A 270 -26.50 18.10 -42.45
CA ARG A 270 -25.97 19.31 -41.79
C ARG A 270 -27.05 20.40 -41.78
N PRO A 271 -27.17 21.24 -40.74
CA PRO A 271 -26.35 21.33 -39.52
C PRO A 271 -26.83 20.41 -38.37
N PHE A 272 -27.81 19.54 -38.61
CA PHE A 272 -28.47 18.73 -37.58
C PHE A 272 -27.65 17.52 -37.09
N ASN A 273 -26.56 17.17 -37.78
CA ASN A 273 -25.60 16.16 -37.36
C ASN A 273 -24.65 16.76 -36.30
N LEU A 274 -24.94 16.47 -35.05
CA LEU A 274 -24.24 16.93 -33.85
C LEU A 274 -23.56 15.74 -33.17
N LYS A 275 -22.39 15.96 -32.56
CA LYS A 275 -21.58 14.88 -31.96
C LYS A 275 -22.30 14.23 -30.77
N GLU A 276 -23.15 14.98 -30.10
CA GLU A 276 -23.95 14.60 -28.93
C GLU A 276 -25.02 13.55 -29.25
N TYR A 277 -25.42 13.44 -30.53
CA TYR A 277 -26.43 12.49 -31.00
C TYR A 277 -25.82 11.28 -31.73
N ARG A 278 -24.49 11.21 -31.76
CA ARG A 278 -23.74 10.14 -32.42
C ARG A 278 -23.31 9.10 -31.39
N HIS A 279 -23.66 7.84 -31.63
CA HIS A 279 -23.34 6.77 -30.70
C HIS A 279 -21.84 6.47 -30.69
N ARG A 280 -21.27 6.25 -29.51
CA ARG A 280 -19.90 5.80 -29.31
C ARG A 280 -19.86 4.45 -28.62
N SER A 281 -19.04 3.54 -29.16
CA SER A 281 -18.84 2.22 -28.54
C SER A 281 -18.04 2.33 -27.25
N ALA A 282 -18.21 1.35 -26.36
CA ALA A 282 -17.44 1.25 -25.11
C ALA A 282 -15.92 1.28 -25.35
N SER A 283 -15.44 0.60 -26.39
CA SER A 283 -14.03 0.59 -26.77
C SER A 283 -13.49 1.95 -27.24
N SER A 284 -14.35 2.83 -27.76
CA SER A 284 -13.95 4.17 -28.21
C SER A 284 -13.95 5.19 -27.08
N LEU A 285 -14.64 4.88 -25.97
CA LEU A 285 -14.74 5.71 -24.78
C LEU A 285 -13.86 5.21 -23.63
N ASP A 286 -13.14 4.09 -23.83
CA ASP A 286 -12.41 3.36 -22.79
C ASP A 286 -13.26 3.14 -21.52
N SER A 287 -14.54 2.82 -21.71
CA SER A 287 -15.54 2.70 -20.65
C SER A 287 -15.98 1.25 -20.43
N TYR A 288 -16.26 0.91 -19.18
CA TYR A 288 -16.76 -0.40 -18.77
C TYR A 288 -18.27 -0.38 -18.54
N PRO A 289 -18.95 -1.52 -18.72
CA PRO A 289 -20.36 -1.64 -18.33
C PRO A 289 -20.53 -1.42 -16.82
N PHE A 290 -21.67 -0.85 -16.43
CA PHE A 290 -22.00 -0.63 -15.02
C PHE A 290 -23.30 -1.35 -14.64
N TRP A 291 -23.36 -1.83 -13.40
CA TRP A 291 -24.56 -2.41 -12.81
C TRP A 291 -25.27 -1.33 -11.99
N GLY A 292 -26.51 -1.02 -12.33
CA GLY A 292 -27.38 -0.14 -11.56
C GLY A 292 -28.60 -0.89 -11.03
N ASP A 293 -29.47 -0.18 -10.30
CA ASP A 293 -30.63 -0.79 -9.63
C ASP A 293 -31.61 -1.49 -10.58
N LEU A 294 -31.72 -1.02 -11.84
CA LEU A 294 -32.62 -1.59 -12.84
C LEU A 294 -31.96 -2.66 -13.73
N GLY A 295 -30.62 -2.77 -13.74
CA GLY A 295 -29.92 -3.77 -14.56
C GLY A 295 -28.52 -3.35 -15.02
N TRP A 296 -27.99 -4.10 -16.00
CA TRP A 296 -26.71 -3.80 -16.66
C TRP A 296 -26.89 -2.72 -17.74
N TYR A 297 -25.95 -1.79 -17.74
CA TYR A 297 -25.82 -0.77 -18.77
C TYR A 297 -24.44 -0.89 -19.41
N GLY A 298 -24.39 -0.84 -20.75
CA GLY A 298 -23.15 -0.86 -21.51
C GLY A 298 -22.24 0.33 -21.19
N GLY A 299 -20.98 0.23 -21.62
CA GLY A 299 -20.03 1.35 -21.58
C GLY A 299 -20.28 2.41 -22.66
N GLY A 300 -20.98 2.03 -23.74
CA GLY A 300 -21.31 2.91 -24.86
C GLY A 300 -22.48 3.86 -24.59
N GLY A 301 -22.77 4.69 -25.58
CA GLY A 301 -23.84 5.70 -25.54
C GLY A 301 -23.74 6.68 -26.68
#